data_AF-A0A662GBX8-F1
#
_entry.id   AF-A0A662GBX8-F1
#
_cell.length_a   1.000
_cell.length_b   1.000
_cell.length_c   1.000
_cell.angle_alpha   90.00
_cell.angle_beta   90.00
_cell.angle_gamma   90.00
#
_symmetry.space_group_name_H-M   'P 1'
#
loop_
_entity.id
_entity.type
_entity.pdbx_description
1 polymer ?
#
loop_
_entity_poly.entity_id
_entity_poly.type
_entity_poly.pdbx_seq_one_letter_code
_entity_poly.pdbx_strand_id
1 'polypeptide(L)'
;MNTRDAAQLLLLAGKSVLLAGAPGTGKTREARELARRMTGVEPETIVGRGDLGYEDLLYRYEPSPSGYKLVLGPLAVSVISSWIRIFHGLTPVWLLFDEINRFNAEVVLGDLFLVLDLEHRKSKEVVPQSVMMEVLKNSSLLEEVKRKAFGGPEEDLELGDASKTLRMVLEWFPNGLPLAYSWRALATMNLIDRAHLFRLGFALLRRFPLILYPRFGDSFN
;
A
#
# COMPACT_ATOMS: atom_id res chain seq x y z
N MET A 1 11.13 -24.50 5.73
CA MET A 1 10.19 -23.38 5.55
C MET A 1 10.49 -22.76 4.20
N ASN A 2 9.53 -22.76 3.27
CA ASN A 2 9.75 -22.15 1.96
C ASN A 2 9.67 -20.60 2.07
N THR A 3 10.10 -19.86 1.04
CA THR A 3 10.10 -18.38 1.01
C THR A 3 8.72 -17.78 1.30
N ARG A 4 7.66 -18.45 0.85
CA ARG A 4 6.28 -18.00 1.01
C ARG A 4 5.79 -18.16 2.45
N ASP A 5 6.06 -19.30 3.09
CA ASP A 5 5.72 -19.53 4.50
C ASP A 5 6.40 -18.49 5.39
N ALA A 6 7.67 -18.18 5.11
CA ALA A 6 8.43 -17.16 5.81
C ALA A 6 7.78 -15.77 5.68
N ALA A 7 7.40 -15.40 4.46
CA ALA A 7 6.72 -14.14 4.19
C ALA A 7 5.38 -14.06 4.94
N GLN A 8 4.59 -15.13 4.89
CA GLN A 8 3.30 -15.20 5.57
C GLN A 8 3.43 -15.05 7.08
N LEU A 9 4.38 -15.74 7.71
CA LEU A 9 4.63 -15.62 9.15
C LEU A 9 5.03 -14.20 9.55
N LEU A 10 5.89 -13.54 8.77
CA LEU A 10 6.30 -12.16 9.04
C LEU A 10 5.12 -11.17 8.92
N LEU A 11 4.27 -11.34 7.90
CA LEU A 11 3.07 -10.53 7.71
C LEU A 11 2.09 -10.68 8.87
N LEU A 12 1.84 -11.93 9.30
CA LEU A 12 1.03 -12.24 10.49
C LEU A 12 1.64 -11.65 11.76
N ALA A 13 2.96 -11.66 11.89
CA ALA A 13 3.70 -11.10 13.01
C ALA A 13 3.80 -9.56 13.02
N GLY A 14 3.11 -8.85 12.12
CA GLY A 14 3.10 -7.39 12.14
C GLY A 14 3.99 -6.69 11.13
N LYS A 15 4.83 -7.44 10.40
CA LYS A 15 5.89 -6.87 9.56
C LYS A 15 5.45 -6.72 8.11
N SER A 16 5.98 -5.69 7.45
CA SER A 16 6.00 -5.67 5.98
C SER A 16 7.11 -6.60 5.48
N VAL A 17 7.11 -7.00 4.20
CA VAL A 17 8.10 -7.96 3.68
C VAL A 17 8.70 -7.46 2.37
N LEU A 18 10.01 -7.63 2.20
CA LEU A 18 10.71 -7.37 0.94
C LEU A 18 11.21 -8.68 0.33
N LEU A 19 10.72 -9.02 -0.86
CA LEU A 19 11.16 -10.17 -1.65
C LEU A 19 12.24 -9.74 -2.64
N ALA A 20 13.47 -10.22 -2.46
CA ALA A 20 14.59 -9.85 -3.32
C ALA A 20 15.19 -11.06 -4.03
N GLY A 21 15.43 -10.94 -5.33
CA GLY A 21 15.99 -12.04 -6.10
C GLY A 21 16.35 -11.62 -7.52
N ALA A 22 16.74 -12.59 -8.34
CA ALA A 22 17.06 -12.32 -9.74
C ALA A 22 15.81 -11.86 -10.53
N PRO A 23 15.98 -11.11 -11.64
CA PRO A 23 14.88 -10.81 -12.56
C PRO A 23 14.21 -12.10 -13.06
N GLY A 24 12.91 -12.03 -13.36
CA GLY A 24 12.17 -13.17 -13.93
C GLY A 24 11.82 -14.31 -12.96
N THR A 25 12.15 -14.22 -11.66
CA THR A 25 11.85 -15.29 -10.69
C THR A 25 10.41 -15.30 -10.15
N GLY A 26 9.55 -14.39 -10.61
CA GLY A 26 8.13 -14.37 -10.21
C GLY A 26 7.81 -13.66 -8.89
N LYS A 27 8.76 -12.90 -8.31
CA LYS A 27 8.62 -12.18 -7.02
C LYS A 27 7.37 -11.32 -6.92
N THR A 28 7.09 -10.53 -7.96
CA THR A 28 5.91 -9.64 -8.04
C THR A 28 4.61 -10.45 -8.05
N ARG A 29 4.59 -11.56 -8.80
CA ARG A 29 3.44 -12.46 -8.83
C ARG A 29 3.20 -13.08 -7.46
N GLU A 30 4.25 -13.58 -6.80
CA GLU A 30 4.12 -14.18 -5.46
C GLU A 30 3.69 -13.13 -4.42
N ALA A 31 4.26 -11.92 -4.43
CA ALA A 31 3.88 -10.86 -3.50
C ALA A 31 2.40 -10.46 -3.66
N ARG A 32 1.94 -10.30 -4.92
CA ARG A 32 0.54 -9.99 -5.22
C ARG A 32 -0.39 -11.12 -4.79
N GLU A 33 -0.04 -12.36 -5.12
CA GLU A 33 -0.84 -13.53 -4.76
C GLU A 33 -0.93 -13.72 -3.24
N LEU A 34 0.18 -13.52 -2.53
CA LEU A 34 0.22 -13.59 -1.08
C LEU A 34 -0.66 -12.49 -0.45
N ALA A 35 -0.57 -11.25 -0.93
CA ALA A 35 -1.44 -10.16 -0.48
C ALA A 35 -2.92 -10.54 -0.68
N ARG A 36 -3.30 -10.94 -1.90
CA ARG A 36 -4.68 -11.33 -2.23
C ARG A 36 -5.18 -12.48 -1.36
N ARG A 37 -4.38 -13.51 -1.13
CA ARG A 37 -4.77 -14.65 -0.28
C ARG A 37 -4.94 -14.23 1.19
N MET A 38 -4.14 -13.28 1.66
CA MET A 38 -4.19 -12.80 3.04
C MET A 38 -5.30 -11.79 3.29
N THR A 39 -5.67 -11.00 2.28
CA THR A 39 -6.63 -9.89 2.42
C THR A 39 -7.96 -10.10 1.71
N GLY A 40 -8.05 -11.09 0.83
CA GLY A 40 -9.20 -11.31 -0.05
C GLY A 40 -9.30 -10.34 -1.25
N VAL A 41 -8.43 -9.33 -1.34
CA VAL A 41 -8.49 -8.28 -2.37
C VAL A 41 -7.12 -8.02 -2.99
N GLU A 42 -7.11 -7.51 -4.23
CA GLU A 42 -5.86 -7.09 -4.87
C GLU A 42 -5.20 -5.95 -4.08
N PRO A 43 -3.87 -6.01 -3.86
CA PRO A 43 -3.16 -4.89 -3.24
C PRO A 43 -3.12 -3.70 -4.19
N GLU A 44 -3.11 -2.50 -3.62
CA GLU A 44 -2.67 -1.33 -4.38
C GLU A 44 -1.19 -1.50 -4.74
N THR A 45 -0.79 -1.06 -5.93
CA THR A 45 0.57 -1.28 -6.42
C THR A 45 1.23 0.03 -6.81
N ILE A 46 2.45 0.23 -6.33
CA ILE A 46 3.35 1.32 -6.70
C ILE A 46 4.52 0.68 -7.43
N VAL A 47 4.67 1.01 -8.71
CA VAL A 47 5.79 0.54 -9.52
C VAL A 47 6.93 1.55 -9.42
N GLY A 48 8.11 1.08 -9.05
CA GLY A 48 9.29 1.92 -8.86
C GLY A 48 9.75 2.58 -10.16
N ARG A 49 9.86 3.91 -10.13
CA ARG A 49 10.38 4.74 -11.22
C ARG A 49 11.27 5.83 -10.63
N GLY A 50 12.32 6.25 -11.34
CA GLY A 50 13.30 7.20 -10.81
C GLY A 50 12.76 8.61 -10.52
N ASP A 51 11.63 8.95 -11.12
CA ASP A 51 10.91 10.22 -10.97
C ASP A 51 9.74 10.16 -9.97
N LEU A 52 9.55 9.04 -9.28
CA LEU A 52 8.45 8.87 -8.33
C LEU A 52 8.57 9.87 -7.17
N GLY A 53 7.52 10.66 -6.94
CA GLY A 53 7.45 11.66 -5.87
C GLY A 53 6.54 11.26 -4.70
N TYR A 54 6.53 12.09 -3.65
CA TYR A 54 5.64 11.92 -2.49
C TYR A 54 4.16 12.04 -2.90
N GLU A 55 3.84 13.02 -3.76
CA GLU A 55 2.48 13.22 -4.28
C GLU A 55 1.97 12.05 -5.13
N ASP A 56 2.86 11.27 -5.76
CA ASP A 56 2.48 10.08 -6.52
C ASP A 56 2.00 8.93 -5.62
N LEU A 57 2.50 8.88 -4.38
CA LEU A 57 2.06 7.87 -3.41
C LEU A 57 0.69 8.25 -2.83
N LEU A 58 0.51 9.52 -2.47
CA LEU A 58 -0.63 9.99 -1.70
C LEU A 58 -1.70 10.65 -2.55
N TYR A 59 -1.44 11.84 -3.07
CA TYR A 59 -2.39 12.57 -3.88
C TYR A 59 -1.73 13.78 -4.55
N ARG A 60 -2.31 14.21 -5.68
CA ARG A 60 -1.94 15.44 -6.38
C ARG A 60 -3.17 16.16 -6.90
N TYR A 61 -3.04 17.45 -7.13
CA TYR A 61 -4.06 18.25 -7.83
C TYR A 61 -3.63 18.41 -9.28
N GLU A 62 -4.41 17.86 -10.20
CA GLU A 62 -4.19 18.00 -11.64
C GLU A 62 -5.10 19.10 -12.20
N PRO A 63 -4.62 19.92 -13.15
CA PRO A 63 -5.48 20.85 -13.87
C PRO A 63 -6.65 20.13 -14.56
N SER A 64 -7.82 20.75 -14.53
CA SER A 64 -9.03 20.29 -15.22
C SER A 64 -9.77 21.49 -15.83
N PRO A 65 -10.70 21.29 -16.78
CA PRO A 65 -11.47 22.38 -17.37
C PRO A 65 -12.26 23.22 -16.35
N SER A 66 -12.57 22.65 -15.18
CA SER A 66 -13.32 23.29 -14.10
C SER A 66 -12.45 23.71 -12.90
N GLY A 67 -11.12 23.76 -13.06
CA GLY A 67 -10.17 24.16 -12.03
C GLY A 67 -9.11 23.09 -11.78
N TYR A 68 -9.14 22.49 -10.60
CA TYR A 68 -8.25 21.38 -10.24
C TYR A 68 -9.07 20.17 -9.83
N LYS A 69 -8.59 18.98 -10.17
CA LYS A 69 -9.13 17.70 -9.69
C LYS A 69 -8.11 17.04 -8.77
N LEU A 70 -8.56 16.57 -7.63
CA LEU A 70 -7.77 15.67 -6.79
C LEU A 70 -7.65 14.31 -7.48
N VAL A 71 -6.42 13.80 -7.54
CA VAL A 71 -6.10 12.44 -7.95
C VAL A 71 -5.41 11.75 -6.79
N LEU A 72 -5.95 10.61 -6.36
CA LEU A 72 -5.37 9.82 -5.29
C LEU A 72 -4.24 8.93 -5.84
N GLY A 73 -3.17 8.83 -5.07
CA GLY A 73 -2.10 7.88 -5.26
C GLY A 73 -2.41 6.54 -4.57
N PRO A 74 -1.70 5.45 -4.95
CA PRO A 74 -2.04 4.10 -4.49
C PRO A 74 -1.94 3.92 -2.97
N LEU A 75 -1.04 4.64 -2.27
CA LEU A 75 -0.96 4.58 -0.82
C LEU A 75 -2.18 5.23 -0.16
N ALA A 76 -2.66 6.38 -0.66
CA ALA A 76 -3.88 6.99 -0.11
C ALA A 76 -5.10 6.11 -0.36
N VAL A 77 -5.26 5.58 -1.57
CA VAL A 77 -6.35 4.64 -1.91
C VAL A 77 -6.30 3.42 -0.99
N SER A 78 -5.12 2.84 -0.78
CA SER A 78 -4.91 1.71 0.14
C SER A 78 -5.33 2.05 1.58
N VAL A 79 -4.94 3.22 2.10
CA VAL A 79 -5.29 3.65 3.46
C VAL A 79 -6.79 3.88 3.62
N ILE A 80 -7.41 4.65 2.72
CA ILE A 80 -8.84 4.97 2.78
C ILE A 80 -9.67 3.69 2.68
N SER A 81 -9.38 2.86 1.67
CA SER A 81 -10.08 1.59 1.44
C SER A 81 -9.91 0.62 2.62
N SER A 82 -8.75 0.64 3.28
CA SER A 82 -8.51 -0.16 4.48
C SER A 82 -9.43 0.23 5.64
N TRP A 83 -9.64 1.52 5.87
CA TRP A 83 -10.52 1.98 6.94
C TRP A 83 -11.98 1.60 6.69
N ILE A 84 -12.42 1.62 5.43
CA ILE A 84 -13.73 1.08 5.05
C ILE A 84 -13.78 -0.40 5.43
N ARG A 85 -12.84 -1.22 4.94
CA ARG A 85 -12.80 -2.67 5.21
C ARG A 85 -12.79 -3.01 6.70
N ILE A 86 -11.98 -2.32 7.50
CA ILE A 86 -11.85 -2.58 8.95
C ILE A 86 -13.18 -2.37 9.68
N PHE A 87 -13.93 -1.32 9.34
CA PHE A 87 -15.23 -1.06 9.95
C PHE A 87 -16.30 -2.10 9.57
N HIS A 88 -16.07 -2.84 8.48
CA HIS A 88 -16.87 -4.01 8.07
C HIS A 88 -16.27 -5.35 8.53
N GLY A 89 -15.32 -5.34 9.46
CA GLY A 89 -14.71 -6.56 10.02
C GLY A 89 -13.75 -7.28 9.06
N LEU A 90 -13.32 -6.62 7.98
CA LEU A 90 -12.43 -7.18 6.98
C LEU A 90 -10.98 -6.73 7.17
N THR A 91 -10.06 -7.48 6.57
CA THR A 91 -8.63 -7.16 6.55
C THR A 91 -8.33 -5.94 5.67
N PRO A 92 -7.29 -5.14 5.96
CA PRO A 92 -6.94 -3.96 5.15
C PRO A 92 -6.62 -4.25 3.68
N VAL A 93 -6.73 -3.23 2.83
CA VAL A 93 -6.13 -3.24 1.49
C VAL A 93 -4.63 -2.99 1.66
N TRP A 94 -3.81 -4.00 1.37
CA TRP A 94 -2.35 -3.87 1.47
C TRP A 94 -1.75 -3.14 0.27
N LEU A 95 -0.48 -2.76 0.40
CA LEU A 95 0.28 -2.08 -0.64
C LEU A 95 1.44 -2.94 -1.13
N LEU A 96 1.69 -2.92 -2.44
CA LEU A 96 2.81 -3.58 -3.09
C LEU A 96 3.73 -2.52 -3.71
N PHE A 97 4.95 -2.39 -3.19
CA PHE A 97 6.02 -1.65 -3.85
C PHE A 97 6.77 -2.58 -4.81
N ASP A 98 6.43 -2.53 -6.09
CA ASP A 98 7.14 -3.30 -7.10
C ASP A 98 8.42 -2.58 -7.49
N GLU A 99 9.55 -3.28 -7.47
CA GLU A 99 10.87 -2.73 -7.81
C GLU A 99 11.25 -1.52 -6.94
N ILE A 100 11.14 -1.68 -5.62
CA ILE A 100 11.37 -0.61 -4.61
C ILE A 100 12.76 0.05 -4.71
N ASN A 101 13.72 -0.65 -5.31
CA ASN A 101 15.08 -0.18 -5.55
C ASN A 101 15.21 0.84 -6.70
N ARG A 102 14.16 1.05 -7.50
CA ARG A 102 14.16 1.99 -8.65
C ARG A 102 13.86 3.44 -8.26
N PHE A 103 13.60 3.72 -6.99
CA PHE A 103 13.44 5.07 -6.45
C PHE A 103 14.08 5.18 -5.06
N ASN A 104 14.36 6.41 -4.62
CA ASN A 104 14.86 6.63 -3.27
C ASN A 104 13.70 6.54 -2.26
N ALA A 105 13.46 5.35 -1.72
CA ALA A 105 12.33 5.12 -0.82
C ALA A 105 12.30 6.04 0.40
N GLU A 106 13.46 6.42 0.95
CA GLU A 106 13.52 7.31 2.11
C GLU A 106 13.09 8.74 1.75
N VAL A 107 13.54 9.25 0.60
CA VAL A 107 13.14 10.58 0.11
C VAL A 107 11.67 10.59 -0.29
N VAL A 108 11.22 9.55 -0.99
CA VAL A 108 9.87 9.49 -1.55
C VAL A 108 8.80 9.25 -0.48
N LEU A 109 9.10 8.43 0.53
CA LEU A 109 8.20 8.27 1.68
C LEU A 109 8.28 9.45 2.65
N GLY A 110 9.41 10.15 2.71
CA GLY A 110 9.61 11.32 3.56
C GLY A 110 9.21 11.04 5.02
N ASP A 111 8.25 11.80 5.54
CA ASP A 111 7.78 11.67 6.90
C ASP A 111 6.82 10.48 7.15
N LEU A 112 6.26 9.86 6.09
CA LEU A 112 5.47 8.63 6.20
C LEU A 112 6.32 7.44 6.63
N PHE A 113 7.63 7.56 6.52
CA PHE A 113 8.56 6.54 6.97
C PHE A 113 8.43 6.24 8.48
N LEU A 114 8.04 7.25 9.25
CA LEU A 114 7.77 7.14 10.67
C LEU A 114 6.63 6.15 10.94
N VAL A 115 5.48 6.34 10.26
CA VAL A 115 4.24 5.57 10.51
C VAL A 115 4.30 4.12 10.00
N LEU A 116 5.32 3.76 9.22
CA LEU A 116 5.57 2.35 8.87
C LEU A 116 5.95 1.51 10.08
N ASP A 117 6.49 2.12 11.12
CA ASP A 117 6.74 1.47 12.40
C ASP A 117 5.43 1.34 13.20
N LEU A 118 5.17 0.17 13.78
CA LEU A 118 3.90 -0.12 14.47
C LEU A 118 3.63 0.88 15.60
N GLU A 119 4.66 1.25 16.36
CA GLU A 119 4.57 2.17 17.50
C GLU A 119 4.14 3.59 17.09
N HIS A 120 4.38 3.98 15.84
CA HIS A 120 4.13 5.33 15.34
C HIS A 120 2.93 5.42 14.38
N ARG A 121 2.20 4.33 14.14
CA ARG A 121 1.10 4.30 13.18
C ARG A 121 0.00 5.34 13.38
N LYS A 122 -0.21 5.77 14.64
CA LYS A 122 -1.17 6.79 15.03
C LYS A 122 -0.56 8.17 15.28
N SER A 123 0.76 8.33 15.16
CA SER A 123 1.43 9.60 15.48
C SER A 123 1.28 10.65 14.38
N LYS A 124 0.77 10.27 13.21
CA LYS A 124 0.58 11.14 12.06
C LYS A 124 -0.52 10.58 11.16
N GLU A 125 -1.29 11.47 10.56
CA GLU A 125 -2.25 11.17 9.52
C GLU A 125 -1.54 10.96 8.17
N VAL A 126 -1.81 9.82 7.54
CA VAL A 126 -1.33 9.52 6.18
C VAL A 126 -2.18 10.22 5.14
N VAL A 127 -3.50 10.28 5.36
CA VAL A 127 -4.44 10.99 4.50
C VAL A 127 -5.08 12.13 5.30
N PRO A 128 -4.77 13.40 5.02
CA PRO A 128 -5.29 14.54 5.78
C PRO A 128 -6.81 14.67 5.69
N GLN A 129 -7.42 15.32 6.69
CA GLN A 129 -8.87 15.60 6.71
C GLN A 129 -9.35 16.32 5.44
N SER A 130 -8.58 17.29 4.93
CA SER A 130 -8.96 18.05 3.72
C SER A 130 -9.19 17.15 2.51
N VAL A 131 -8.30 16.17 2.30
CA VAL A 131 -8.39 15.15 1.25
C VAL A 131 -9.60 14.26 1.49
N MET A 132 -9.82 13.83 2.74
CA MET A 132 -11.00 13.01 3.08
C MET A 132 -12.32 13.73 2.81
N MET A 133 -12.39 15.03 3.09
CA MET A 133 -13.58 15.83 2.80
C MET A 133 -13.84 15.97 1.30
N GLU A 134 -12.79 15.99 0.47
CA GLU A 134 -12.92 15.99 -0.97
C GLU A 134 -13.38 14.63 -1.51
N VAL A 135 -12.83 13.53 -0.99
CA VAL A 135 -13.28 12.16 -1.30
C VAL A 135 -14.76 11.98 -0.97
N LEU A 136 -15.22 12.46 0.19
CA LEU A 136 -16.62 12.37 0.61
C LEU A 136 -17.60 13.20 -0.25
N LYS A 137 -17.10 14.22 -0.95
CA LYS A 137 -17.90 15.10 -1.82
C LYS A 137 -17.87 14.67 -3.29
N ASN A 138 -16.88 13.88 -3.69
CA ASN A 138 -16.67 13.47 -5.06
C ASN A 138 -17.07 12.00 -5.26
N SER A 139 -18.19 11.77 -5.95
CA SER A 139 -18.71 10.42 -6.21
C SER A 139 -17.73 9.51 -6.95
N SER A 140 -16.90 10.06 -7.85
CA SER A 140 -15.90 9.27 -8.58
C SER A 140 -14.78 8.78 -7.66
N LEU A 141 -14.29 9.64 -6.75
CA LEU A 141 -13.26 9.23 -5.78
C LEU A 141 -13.82 8.25 -4.76
N LEU A 142 -15.06 8.45 -4.33
CA LEU A 142 -15.73 7.55 -3.41
C LEU A 142 -15.96 6.16 -4.05
N GLU A 143 -16.35 6.12 -5.33
CA GLU A 143 -16.49 4.88 -6.09
C GLU A 143 -15.12 4.18 -6.27
N GLU A 144 -14.05 4.94 -6.51
CA GLU A 144 -12.69 4.41 -6.62
C GLU A 144 -12.27 3.68 -5.35
N VAL A 145 -12.38 4.33 -4.17
CA VAL A 145 -12.01 3.71 -2.89
C VAL A 145 -12.96 2.60 -2.48
N LYS A 146 -14.26 2.69 -2.82
CA LYS A 146 -15.23 1.61 -2.60
C LYS A 146 -14.85 0.37 -3.41
N ARG A 147 -14.62 0.52 -4.71
CA ARG A 147 -14.22 -0.57 -5.62
C ARG A 147 -12.94 -1.25 -5.13
N LYS A 148 -11.98 -0.49 -4.60
CA LYS A 148 -10.74 -1.04 -4.04
C LYS A 148 -10.93 -1.69 -2.69
N ALA A 149 -11.80 -1.14 -1.84
CA ALA A 149 -12.18 -1.76 -0.59
C ALA A 149 -12.87 -3.11 -0.80
N PHE A 150 -13.51 -3.37 -1.94
CA PHE A 150 -14.43 -4.49 -2.10
C PHE A 150 -14.28 -5.19 -3.46
N GLY A 151 -13.06 -5.28 -4.01
CA GLY A 151 -12.72 -6.25 -5.06
C GLY A 151 -13.41 -6.16 -6.44
N GLY A 152 -14.43 -5.31 -6.68
CA GLY A 152 -15.15 -5.22 -7.95
C GLY A 152 -16.52 -4.52 -7.87
N PRO A 153 -17.27 -4.47 -8.98
CA PRO A 153 -18.59 -3.81 -9.06
C PRO A 153 -19.75 -4.58 -8.43
N GLU A 154 -19.55 -5.84 -8.01
CA GLU A 154 -20.61 -6.79 -7.61
C GLU A 154 -20.64 -7.11 -6.10
N GLU A 155 -19.85 -6.44 -5.25
CA GLU A 155 -20.00 -6.61 -3.80
C GLU A 155 -21.20 -5.78 -3.29
N ASP A 156 -21.99 -6.36 -2.38
CA ASP A 156 -23.31 -5.90 -1.88
C ASP A 156 -23.35 -4.49 -1.22
N LEU A 157 -22.28 -3.69 -1.34
CA LEU A 157 -22.10 -2.45 -0.62
C LEU A 157 -22.42 -1.23 -1.49
N GLU A 158 -23.40 -0.43 -1.06
CA GLU A 158 -23.79 0.77 -1.77
C GLU A 158 -22.78 1.91 -1.54
N LEU A 159 -22.73 2.88 -2.48
CA LEU A 159 -21.90 4.07 -2.32
C LEU A 159 -22.23 4.86 -1.04
N GLY A 160 -23.50 4.83 -0.62
CA GLY A 160 -23.97 5.42 0.64
C GLY A 160 -23.33 4.80 1.88
N ASP A 161 -23.12 3.49 1.88
CA ASP A 161 -22.50 2.77 2.99
C ASP A 161 -21.02 3.11 3.13
N ALA A 162 -20.30 3.23 2.02
CA ALA A 162 -18.91 3.68 2.02
C ALA A 162 -18.79 5.12 2.56
N SER A 163 -19.66 6.04 2.10
CA SER A 163 -19.70 7.41 2.61
C SER A 163 -19.96 7.47 4.11
N LYS A 164 -20.97 6.72 4.57
CA LYS A 164 -21.35 6.62 5.98
C LYS A 164 -20.20 6.07 6.83
N THR A 165 -19.56 5.00 6.35
CA THR A 165 -18.41 4.38 7.03
C THR A 165 -17.27 5.40 7.18
N LEU A 166 -16.90 6.10 6.11
CA LEU A 166 -15.84 7.11 6.16
C LEU A 166 -16.17 8.29 7.07
N ARG A 167 -17.44 8.71 7.16
CA ARG A 167 -17.86 9.74 8.13
C ARG A 167 -17.70 9.26 9.57
N MET A 168 -18.11 8.03 9.85
CA MET A 168 -17.88 7.43 11.17
C MET A 168 -16.39 7.35 11.48
N VAL A 169 -15.54 6.93 10.53
CA VAL A 169 -14.08 6.90 10.72
C VAL A 169 -13.53 8.29 11.10
N LEU A 170 -14.01 9.36 10.45
CA LEU A 170 -13.59 10.73 10.75
C LEU A 170 -14.05 11.25 12.12
N GLU A 171 -15.09 10.67 12.73
CA GLU A 171 -15.44 10.98 14.12
C GLU A 171 -14.36 10.50 15.09
N TRP A 172 -13.70 9.38 14.78
CA TRP A 172 -12.58 8.83 15.56
C TRP A 172 -11.24 9.47 15.20
N PHE A 173 -11.08 9.90 13.95
CA PHE A 173 -9.86 10.51 13.44
C PHE A 173 -10.15 11.87 12.78
N PRO A 174 -10.43 12.91 13.59
CA PRO A 174 -10.92 14.19 13.08
C PRO A 174 -9.90 14.90 12.19
N ASN A 175 -8.61 14.65 12.34
CA ASN A 175 -7.56 15.31 11.57
C ASN A 175 -7.19 14.60 10.25
N GLY A 176 -7.76 13.42 9.99
CA GLY A 176 -7.40 12.59 8.85
C GLY A 176 -7.05 11.16 9.26
N LEU A 177 -6.81 10.29 8.28
CA LEU A 177 -6.66 8.86 8.50
C LEU A 177 -5.21 8.49 8.84
N PRO A 178 -4.95 7.85 10.00
CA PRO A 178 -3.66 7.24 10.27
C PRO A 178 -3.51 5.90 9.52
N LEU A 179 -2.33 5.28 9.60
CA LEU A 179 -2.11 3.95 9.07
C LEU A 179 -2.69 2.90 10.05
N ALA A 180 -3.66 2.09 9.62
CA ALA A 180 -4.25 1.07 10.50
C ALA A 180 -3.22 0.03 10.96
N TYR A 181 -3.27 -0.47 12.20
CA TYR A 181 -2.30 -1.43 12.74
C TYR A 181 -2.22 -2.78 12.01
N SER A 182 -3.31 -3.20 11.36
CA SER A 182 -3.37 -4.44 10.58
C SER A 182 -2.87 -4.27 9.13
N TRP A 183 -2.58 -3.03 8.70
CA TRP A 183 -2.12 -2.75 7.35
C TRP A 183 -0.69 -3.29 7.13
N ARG A 184 -0.39 -3.85 5.96
CA ARG A 184 0.96 -4.31 5.62
C ARG A 184 1.34 -3.83 4.23
N ALA A 185 2.64 -3.79 3.98
CA ALA A 185 3.18 -3.67 2.65
C ALA A 185 3.99 -4.91 2.29
N LEU A 186 3.97 -5.25 1.01
CA LEU A 186 4.97 -6.09 0.39
C LEU A 186 5.81 -5.24 -0.54
N ALA A 187 7.05 -5.63 -0.74
CA ALA A 187 7.96 -4.99 -1.67
C ALA A 187 8.72 -6.04 -2.47
N THR A 188 9.11 -5.71 -3.69
CA THR A 188 9.99 -6.55 -4.50
C THR A 188 11.24 -5.80 -4.89
N MET A 189 12.35 -6.52 -5.05
CA MET A 189 13.62 -5.95 -5.50
C MET A 189 14.34 -6.91 -6.43
N ASN A 190 14.85 -6.37 -7.55
CA ASN A 190 15.77 -7.10 -8.42
C ASN A 190 17.21 -6.90 -7.96
N LEU A 191 17.94 -8.00 -7.71
CA LEU A 191 19.32 -7.96 -7.18
C LEU A 191 20.40 -7.68 -8.25
N ILE A 192 20.08 -7.90 -9.53
CA ILE A 192 21.07 -7.87 -10.63
C ILE A 192 21.02 -6.54 -11.38
N ASP A 193 19.92 -5.80 -11.26
CA ASP A 193 19.68 -4.62 -12.08
C ASP A 193 20.63 -3.51 -11.66
N ARG A 194 21.73 -3.27 -12.40
CA ARG A 194 22.77 -2.28 -12.02
C ARG A 194 22.39 -0.84 -12.38
N ALA A 195 21.34 -0.65 -13.17
CA ALA A 195 20.86 0.66 -13.58
C ALA A 195 19.96 1.23 -12.48
N HIS A 196 20.39 2.33 -11.85
CA HIS A 196 19.59 3.13 -10.91
C HIS A 196 19.11 2.39 -9.64
N LEU A 197 20.00 1.61 -9.00
CA LEU A 197 19.75 1.11 -7.64
C LEU A 197 19.96 2.21 -6.62
N PHE A 198 18.87 2.75 -6.08
CA PHE A 198 18.98 3.40 -4.79
C PHE A 198 19.28 2.32 -3.74
N ARG A 199 20.32 2.56 -2.92
CA ARG A 199 20.63 1.66 -1.81
C ARG A 199 19.48 1.72 -0.81
N LEU A 200 18.93 0.56 -0.46
CA LEU A 200 17.96 0.49 0.63
C LEU A 200 18.67 0.81 1.94
N GLY A 201 18.26 1.88 2.60
CA GLY A 201 18.80 2.26 3.90
C GLY A 201 18.39 1.28 5.00
N PHE A 202 19.19 1.22 6.07
CA PHE A 202 18.94 0.36 7.23
C PHE A 202 17.56 0.61 7.86
N ALA A 203 17.09 1.85 7.81
CA ALA A 203 15.81 2.23 8.35
C ALA A 203 14.66 1.49 7.62
N LEU A 204 14.80 1.23 6.31
CA LEU A 204 13.80 0.52 5.52
C LEU A 204 13.84 -0.97 5.81
N LEU A 205 15.06 -1.55 5.84
CA LEU A 205 15.27 -2.97 6.12
C LEU A 205 14.78 -3.38 7.52
N ARG A 206 14.76 -2.46 8.49
CA ARG A 206 14.17 -2.69 9.82
C ARG A 206 12.65 -2.91 9.77
N ARG A 207 11.97 -2.26 8.82
CA ARG A 207 10.50 -2.29 8.64
C ARG A 207 10.08 -3.37 7.64
N PHE A 208 10.96 -3.67 6.69
CA PHE A 208 10.81 -4.68 5.65
C PHE A 208 11.92 -5.74 5.77
N PRO A 209 11.75 -6.74 6.65
CA PRO A 209 12.53 -7.96 6.61
C PRO A 209 12.72 -8.46 5.17
N LEU A 210 13.99 -8.65 4.80
CA LEU A 210 14.41 -9.12 3.50
C LEU A 210 14.31 -10.64 3.44
N ILE A 211 13.60 -11.16 2.43
CA ILE A 211 13.58 -12.57 2.11
C ILE A 211 14.19 -12.75 0.72
N LEU A 212 15.24 -13.57 0.65
CA LEU A 212 15.84 -13.94 -0.62
C LEU A 212 14.89 -14.91 -1.34
N TYR A 213 14.51 -14.52 -2.55
CA TYR A 213 13.63 -15.28 -3.42
C TYR A 213 14.48 -16.09 -4.41
N PRO A 214 14.44 -17.43 -4.34
CA PRO A 214 15.34 -18.28 -5.13
C PRO A 214 15.11 -18.12 -6.63
N ARG A 215 16.15 -18.41 -7.42
CA ARG A 215 15.98 -18.59 -8.87
C ARG A 215 15.25 -19.92 -9.10
N PHE A 216 14.18 -19.92 -9.89
CA PHE A 216 13.73 -21.15 -10.53
C PHE A 216 14.89 -21.66 -11.40
N GLY A 217 15.57 -22.69 -10.94
CA GLY A 217 16.83 -23.19 -11.52
C GLY A 217 17.46 -24.31 -10.70
N ASP A 218 17.27 -24.30 -9.37
CA ASP A 218 17.52 -25.48 -8.54
C ASP A 218 16.21 -26.27 -8.44
N SER A 219 15.96 -27.03 -9.51
CA SER A 219 15.01 -28.12 -9.49
C SER A 219 15.32 -28.99 -8.27
N PHE A 220 14.41 -29.04 -7.32
CA PHE A 220 14.35 -30.17 -6.40
C PHE A 220 13.96 -31.40 -7.23
N ASN A 221 14.97 -32.04 -7.81
CA ASN A 221 14.95 -33.45 -8.23
C ASN A 221 15.95 -34.18 -7.36
#